data_AF-A0A925UFA3-F1
#
_entry.id   AF-A0A925UFA3-F1
#
_cell.length_a   1.000
_cell.length_b   1.000
_cell.length_c   1.000
_cell.angle_alpha   90.00
_cell.angle_beta   90.00
_cell.angle_gamma   90.00
#
_symmetry.space_group_name_H-M   'P 1'
#
loop_
_entity.id
_entity.type
_entity.pdbx_description
1 polymer ?
#
loop_
_entity_poly.entity_id
_entity_poly.type
_entity_poly.pdbx_seq_one_letter_code
_entity_poly.pdbx_strand_id
1 'polypeptide(L)' 'TCAQCHGTDGRAPAGSAMAALAGMPVAYMTEQMLAFKGGTRPGTVMPQIAKGYSDAQITQLAAYFAQPAVGGRP' A
#
# COMPACT_ATOMS: atom_id res chain seq x y z
N THR A 1 9.01 0.39 -7.23
CA THR A 1 8.98 0.05 -5.79
C THR A 1 7.96 0.92 -5.08
N CYS A 2 7.27 0.44 -4.03
CA CYS A 2 6.17 1.19 -3.37
C CYS A 2 6.57 2.60 -2.91
N ALA A 3 7.80 2.74 -2.40
CA ALA A 3 8.34 3.98 -1.87
C ALA A 3 8.52 5.11 -2.91
N GLN A 4 8.63 4.77 -4.21
CA GLN A 4 8.78 5.79 -5.26
C GLN A 4 7.54 6.68 -5.40
N CYS A 5 6.36 6.16 -5.05
CA CYS A 5 5.10 6.92 -5.10
C CYS A 5 4.57 7.22 -3.70
N HIS A 6 4.67 6.27 -2.76
CA HIS A 6 4.08 6.40 -1.42
C HIS A 6 5.05 6.92 -0.35
N GLY A 7 6.24 7.35 -0.76
CA GLY A 7 7.30 7.82 0.13
C GLY A 7 8.04 6.70 0.86
N THR A 8 9.19 7.03 1.44
CA THR A 8 10.00 6.09 2.21
C THR A 8 9.18 5.52 3.37
N ASP A 9 9.24 4.21 3.55
CA ASP A 9 8.45 3.46 4.54
C ASP A 9 6.92 3.67 4.44
N GLY A 10 6.42 4.09 3.27
CA GLY A 10 4.98 4.39 3.09
C GLY A 10 4.55 5.70 3.74
N ARG A 11 5.49 6.57 4.12
CA ARG A 11 5.23 7.92 4.63
C ARG A 11 5.22 8.90 3.46
N ALA A 12 4.06 9.08 2.85
CA ALA A 12 3.89 10.07 1.81
C ALA A 12 4.14 11.49 2.40
N PRO A 13 4.91 12.36 1.73
CA PRO A 13 5.14 13.72 2.20
C PRO A 13 3.84 14.50 2.40
N ALA A 14 3.80 15.41 3.37
CA ALA A 14 2.66 16.30 3.56
C ALA A 14 2.41 17.14 2.29
N GLY A 15 1.17 17.13 1.79
CA GLY A 15 0.80 17.78 0.52
C GLY A 15 0.97 16.91 -0.72
N SER A 16 1.44 15.67 -0.58
CA SER A 16 1.42 14.68 -1.66
C SER A 16 0.00 14.26 -2.01
N ALA A 17 -0.28 14.08 -3.31
CA ALA A 17 -1.52 13.46 -3.78
C ALA A 17 -1.61 11.95 -3.45
N MET A 18 -0.52 11.36 -2.94
CA MET A 18 -0.41 9.93 -2.65
C MET A 18 -0.81 9.65 -1.21
N ALA A 19 -1.62 8.60 -1.02
CA ALA A 19 -2.00 8.15 0.30
C ALA A 19 -0.80 7.58 1.06
N ALA A 20 -0.68 7.93 2.33
CA ALA A 20 0.26 7.30 3.25
C ALA A 20 -0.16 5.85 3.51
N LEU A 21 0.79 4.93 3.37
CA LEU A 21 0.60 3.50 3.65
C LEU A 21 0.95 3.14 5.10
N ALA A 22 1.89 3.89 5.69
CA ALA A 22 2.38 3.63 7.03
C ALA A 22 1.27 3.75 8.09
N GLY A 23 1.10 2.72 8.89
CA GLY A 23 0.14 2.70 10.01
C GLY A 23 -1.32 2.54 9.59
N MET A 24 -1.61 2.26 8.31
CA MET A 24 -2.96 1.88 7.89
C MET A 24 -3.32 0.48 8.42
N PRO A 25 -4.58 0.21 8.81
CA PRO A 25 -4.98 -1.13 9.24
C PRO A 25 -4.72 -2.18 8.15
N VAL A 26 -4.19 -3.35 8.54
CA VAL A 26 -3.91 -4.47 7.61
C VAL A 26 -5.13 -4.85 6.80
N ALA A 27 -6.29 -4.97 7.46
CA ALA A 27 -7.56 -5.32 6.82
C ALA A 27 -7.93 -4.29 5.75
N TYR A 28 -7.86 -3.00 6.11
CA TYR A 28 -8.15 -1.92 5.18
C TYR A 28 -7.20 -1.94 3.96
N MET A 29 -5.88 -2.04 4.17
CA MET A 29 -4.93 -2.10 3.06
C MET A 29 -5.16 -3.30 2.14
N THR A 30 -5.43 -4.47 2.73
CA THR A 30 -5.73 -5.70 2.00
C THR A 30 -6.98 -5.51 1.14
N GLU A 31 -8.07 -5.01 1.73
CA GLU A 31 -9.32 -4.73 1.01
C GLU A 31 -9.12 -3.75 -0.14
N GLN A 32 -8.38 -2.66 0.08
CA GLN A 32 -8.14 -1.67 -0.98
C GLN A 32 -7.32 -2.26 -2.13
N MET A 33 -6.30 -3.06 -1.83
CA MET A 33 -5.49 -3.73 -2.85
C MET A 33 -6.29 -4.78 -3.63
N LEU A 34 -7.12 -5.57 -2.95
CA LEU A 34 -8.03 -6.52 -3.60
C LEU A 34 -9.07 -5.80 -4.45
N ALA A 35 -9.60 -4.67 -4.00
CA ALA A 35 -10.54 -3.87 -4.76
C ALA A 35 -9.90 -3.26 -6.02
N PHE A 36 -8.64 -2.82 -5.94
CA PHE A 36 -7.88 -2.39 -7.11
C PHE A 36 -7.62 -3.54 -8.09
N LYS A 37 -7.25 -4.71 -7.57
CA LYS A 37 -7.01 -5.91 -8.38
C LYS A 37 -8.27 -6.38 -9.09
N GLY A 38 -9.40 -6.42 -8.37
CA GLY A 38 -10.72 -6.80 -8.88
C GLY A 38 -11.41 -5.72 -9.71
N GLY A 39 -10.86 -4.51 -9.78
CA GLY A 39 -11.42 -3.41 -10.55
C GLY A 39 -12.65 -2.74 -9.93
N THR A 40 -13.03 -3.11 -8.70
CA THR A 40 -14.13 -2.47 -7.97
C THR A 40 -13.74 -1.10 -7.43
N ARG A 41 -12.43 -0.87 -7.20
CA ARG A 41 -11.90 0.46 -6.86
C ARG A 41 -11.24 1.09 -8.10
N PRO A 42 -11.70 2.27 -8.56
CA PRO A 42 -11.04 2.99 -9.63
C PRO A 42 -9.71 3.57 -9.17
N GLY A 43 -8.72 3.55 -10.06
CA GLY A 43 -7.41 4.16 -9.83
C GLY A 43 -6.65 4.26 -11.14
N THR A 44 -5.67 5.18 -11.19
CA THR A 44 -4.86 5.40 -12.40
C THR A 44 -3.77 4.34 -12.54
N VAL A 45 -2.97 4.16 -11.48
CA VAL A 45 -1.79 3.29 -11.49
C VAL A 45 -2.00 2.04 -10.63
N MET A 46 -2.61 2.18 -9.46
CA MET A 46 -2.75 1.08 -8.49
C MET A 46 -3.49 -0.17 -9.00
N PRO A 47 -4.54 -0.09 -9.85
CA PRO A 47 -5.15 -1.29 -10.43
C PRO A 47 -4.18 -2.14 -11.26
N GLN A 48 -3.25 -1.51 -11.98
CA GLN A 48 -2.24 -2.22 -12.77
C GLN A 48 -1.18 -2.86 -11.87
N ILE A 49 -0.77 -2.14 -10.82
CA ILE A 49 0.19 -2.66 -9.83
C ILE A 49 -0.41 -3.83 -9.04
N ALA A 50 -1.66 -3.70 -8.56
CA ALA A 50 -2.33 -4.72 -7.76
C ALA A 50 -2.54 -6.04 -8.51
N LYS A 51 -2.73 -6.00 -9.84
CA LYS A 51 -2.80 -7.19 -10.69
C LYS A 51 -1.49 -7.99 -10.74
N GLY A 52 -0.35 -7.35 -10.50
CA GLY A 52 0.95 -8.01 -10.45
C GLY A 52 1.21 -8.81 -9.18
N TYR A 53 0.33 -8.71 -8.17
CA TYR A 53 0.48 -9.40 -6.89
C TYR A 53 -0.59 -10.48 -6.67
N SER A 54 -0.18 -11.58 -6.04
CA SER A 54 -1.11 -12.57 -5.50
C SER A 54 -1.79 -12.05 -4.23
N ASP A 55 -2.91 -12.65 -3.85
CA ASP A 55 -3.67 -12.23 -2.66
C ASP A 55 -2.84 -12.44 -1.38
N ALA A 56 -2.02 -13.49 -1.36
CA ALA A 56 -1.05 -13.74 -0.31
C ALA A 56 0.01 -12.61 -0.24
N GLN A 57 0.55 -12.18 -1.38
CA GLN A 57 1.50 -11.06 -1.43
C GLN A 57 0.87 -9.74 -0.99
N ILE A 58 -0.39 -9.49 -1.38
CA ILE A 58 -1.15 -8.32 -0.94
C ILE A 58 -1.26 -8.30 0.58
N THR A 59 -1.61 -9.43 1.19
CA THR A 59 -1.73 -9.55 2.66
C THR A 59 -0.37 -9.31 3.35
N GLN A 60 0.71 -9.84 2.78
CA GLN A 60 2.07 -9.60 3.29
C GLN A 60 2.48 -8.12 3.19
N LEU A 61 2.17 -7.45 2.08
CA LEU A 61 2.43 -6.01 1.91
C LEU A 61 1.61 -5.18 2.90
N ALA A 62 0.33 -5.52 3.08
CA ALA A 62 -0.53 -4.87 4.06
C ALA A 62 0.02 -5.02 5.48
N ALA A 63 0.46 -6.22 5.87
CA ALA A 63 1.10 -6.46 7.16
C ALA A 63 2.43 -5.71 7.34
N TYR A 64 3.20 -5.54 6.26
CA TYR A 64 4.44 -4.78 6.28
C TYR A 64 4.19 -3.28 6.55
N PHE A 65 3.25 -2.66 5.84
CA PHE A 65 2.97 -1.22 5.96
C PHE A 65 2.07 -0.85 7.14
N ALA A 66 1.25 -1.78 7.63
CA ALA A 66 0.40 -1.55 8.80
C ALA A 66 1.17 -1.42 10.11
N GLN A 67 2.40 -1.95 10.15
CA GLN A 67 3.30 -1.65 11.24
C GLN A 67 3.57 -0.15 11.20
N PRO A 68 3.29 0.62 12.27
CA PRO A 68 3.75 2.00 12.34
C PRO A 68 5.24 1.91 12.16
N ALA A 69 5.80 2.48 11.08
CA ALA A 69 7.19 2.29 10.70
C ALA A 69 8.05 2.52 11.94
N VAL A 70 8.45 1.40 12.57
CA VAL A 70 9.30 1.39 13.74
C VAL A 70 10.61 1.83 13.13
N GLY A 71 11.07 3.01 13.55
CA GLY A 71 12.21 3.66 12.93
C GLY A 71 13.35 2.66 12.77
N GLY A 72 13.79 2.46 11.54
CA GLY A 72 14.93 1.62 11.21
C GLY A 72 14.66 0.12 11.30
N ARG A 73 14.84 -0.57 10.16
CA ARG A 73 15.53 -1.85 10.24
C ARG A 73 16.94 -1.58 10.81
N PRO A 74 17.49 -2.45 11.66
CA PRO A 74 18.90 -2.36 12.07
C PRO A 74 19.84 -2.40 10.87
#